data_AF-A0AAE1RHI5-F1
#
_entry.id   AF-A0AAE1RHI5-F1
#
_cell.length_a   1.000
_cell.length_b   1.000
_cell.length_c   1.000
_cell.angle_alpha   90.00
_cell.angle_beta   90.00
_cell.angle_gamma   90.00
#
_symmetry.space_group_name_H-M   'P 1'
#
loop_
_entity.id
_entity.type
_entity.pdbx_description
1 polymer ?
#
loop_
_entity_poly.entity_id
_entity_poly.type
_entity_poly.pdbx_seq_one_letter_code
_entity_poly.pdbx_strand_id
1 'polypeptide(L)'
;MVLRVNKDKGHIDLSKPRVSEEDIQGCEERYNKSKLVHSIMRHVAETINIDLEDLYVHVGWPLYRKYGHAFEIWYDNVPYPKLVEYKKDRNWMKKSGHYFVFPGGGTQFKDGVNHYVGFIEEIFPTIEWGKSIRVILDVGCGVSSFGGYLLDKNVITMSFAPKDEHEAQIQFALERGIPATLSVIATKKLAFPDNAFGMIHCARCRVHWHADGGKPLMELNRILRPGGYFIWSATPVYKKDEGHNCLERYTPWPQRLNTKPLSLSLETDAEEIFNEDTRHWAALVSDVYLGGLDINWSSVRNMMDMNAGYGGFATALIDRPLWVMNVVPISGPDTLPIIFDRGLIGTYHDWWECDLVDVAVEMDRVLRPGRYVLVQDTIQMIKQLGSILRSLHWSVTLHQEQFLVGKKDFWRPKDAARE
;
A
#
# COMPACT_ATOMS: atom_id res chain seq x y z
N MET A 1 -16.66 -47.91 -7.66
CA MET A 1 -17.36 -46.62 -7.85
C MET A 1 -18.84 -46.91 -8.00
N VAL A 2 -19.68 -46.37 -7.10
CA VAL A 2 -21.15 -46.59 -7.13
C VAL A 2 -21.72 -45.75 -8.26
N LEU A 3 -22.12 -46.39 -9.36
CA LEU A 3 -22.57 -45.67 -10.56
C LEU A 3 -24.09 -45.53 -10.63
N ARG A 4 -24.84 -46.45 -10.01
CA ARG A 4 -26.31 -46.38 -9.95
C ARG A 4 -26.84 -47.09 -8.72
N VAL A 5 -27.74 -46.43 -7.99
CA VAL A 5 -28.58 -47.06 -6.97
C VAL A 5 -29.86 -47.50 -7.67
N ASN A 6 -30.07 -48.81 -7.79
CA ASN A 6 -31.30 -49.34 -8.34
C ASN A 6 -32.41 -49.21 -7.28
N LYS A 7 -33.25 -48.17 -7.41
CA LYS A 7 -34.25 -47.79 -6.40
C LYS A 7 -35.23 -48.91 -6.06
N ASP A 8 -35.48 -49.83 -6.99
CA ASP A 8 -36.46 -50.91 -6.81
C ASP A 8 -35.85 -52.17 -6.18
N LYS A 9 -34.53 -52.35 -6.28
CA LYS A 9 -33.84 -53.60 -5.88
C LYS A 9 -32.81 -53.41 -4.77
N GLY A 10 -32.64 -52.20 -4.24
CA GLY A 10 -31.83 -51.92 -3.06
C GLY A 10 -30.33 -52.24 -3.14
N HIS A 11 -29.80 -52.53 -4.34
CA HIS A 11 -28.38 -52.82 -4.51
C HIS A 11 -27.66 -51.75 -5.34
N ILE A 12 -26.38 -51.63 -5.04
CA ILE A 12 -25.42 -50.77 -5.71
C ILE A 12 -24.85 -51.53 -6.91
N ASP A 13 -25.03 -50.98 -8.10
CA ASP A 13 -24.44 -51.52 -9.32
C ASP A 13 -22.99 -51.04 -9.47
N LEU A 14 -22.04 -51.99 -9.43
CA LEU A 14 -20.60 -51.78 -9.60
C LEU A 14 -20.08 -52.26 -10.97
N SER A 15 -20.96 -52.65 -11.89
CA SER A 15 -20.62 -53.47 -13.06
C SER A 15 -20.08 -52.71 -14.29
N LYS A 16 -19.31 -51.62 -14.14
CA LYS A 16 -18.62 -51.03 -15.30
C LYS A 16 -17.37 -51.87 -15.63
N PRO A 17 -17.33 -52.63 -16.75
CA PRO A 17 -16.25 -53.59 -17.00
C PRO A 17 -14.92 -52.91 -17.36
N ARG A 18 -14.97 -51.66 -17.87
CA ARG A 18 -13.83 -50.79 -18.16
C ARG A 18 -14.23 -49.34 -17.94
N VAL A 19 -13.33 -48.55 -17.35
CA VAL A 19 -13.45 -47.09 -17.18
C VAL A 19 -12.48 -46.46 -18.18
N SER A 20 -12.93 -45.49 -18.99
CA SER A 20 -12.02 -44.77 -19.89
C SER A 20 -11.10 -43.85 -19.08
N GLU A 21 -9.94 -43.47 -19.62
CA GLU A 21 -9.05 -42.51 -18.95
C GLU A 21 -9.74 -41.16 -18.68
N GLU A 22 -10.60 -40.70 -19.60
CA GLU A 22 -11.42 -39.50 -19.41
C GLU A 22 -12.42 -39.64 -18.25
N ASP A 23 -13.07 -40.80 -18.12
CA ASP A 23 -13.98 -41.07 -17.00
C ASP A 23 -13.25 -41.11 -15.66
N ILE A 24 -12.00 -41.62 -15.62
CA ILE A 24 -11.15 -41.62 -14.44
C ILE A 24 -10.85 -40.18 -14.02
N GLN A 25 -10.38 -39.35 -14.95
CA GLN A 25 -10.03 -37.97 -14.69
C GLN A 25 -11.23 -37.16 -14.18
N GLY A 26 -12.40 -37.30 -14.80
CA GLY A 26 -13.62 -36.64 -14.34
C GLY A 26 -14.08 -37.09 -12.95
N CYS A 27 -13.89 -38.37 -12.61
CA CYS A 27 -14.24 -38.89 -11.29
C CYS A 27 -13.23 -38.46 -10.21
N GLU A 28 -11.94 -38.42 -10.52
CA GLU A 28 -10.91 -37.89 -9.63
C GLU A 28 -11.13 -36.41 -9.34
N GLU A 29 -11.45 -35.61 -10.36
CA GLU A 29 -11.75 -34.19 -10.19
C GLU A 29 -12.97 -34.00 -9.27
N ARG A 30 -14.06 -34.75 -9.51
CA ARG A 30 -15.26 -34.71 -8.68
C ARG A 30 -14.99 -35.14 -7.24
N TYR A 31 -14.16 -36.17 -7.03
CA TYR A 31 -13.76 -36.63 -5.71
C TYR A 31 -12.94 -35.57 -4.96
N ASN A 32 -11.96 -34.95 -5.64
CA ASN A 32 -11.14 -33.88 -5.06
C ASN A 32 -11.97 -32.67 -4.66
N LYS A 33 -12.90 -32.22 -5.52
CA LYS A 33 -13.87 -31.16 -5.20
C LYS A 33 -14.74 -31.54 -3.98
N SER A 34 -15.22 -32.78 -3.91
CA SER A 34 -16.02 -33.27 -2.77
C SER A 34 -15.23 -33.32 -1.47
N LYS A 35 -13.94 -33.69 -1.50
CA LYS A 35 -13.07 -33.64 -0.31
C LYS A 35 -12.88 -32.22 0.21
N LEU A 36 -12.71 -31.24 -0.69
CA LEU A 36 -12.57 -29.83 -0.30
C LEU A 36 -13.85 -29.34 0.39
N VAL A 37 -15.01 -29.57 -0.22
CA VAL A 37 -16.32 -29.26 0.40
C VAL A 37 -16.43 -29.93 1.77
N HIS A 38 -16.11 -31.21 1.88
CA HIS A 38 -16.19 -31.94 3.15
C HIS A 38 -15.25 -31.38 4.22
N SER A 39 -14.04 -30.98 3.85
CA SER A 39 -13.11 -30.35 4.78
C SER A 39 -13.66 -29.02 5.31
N ILE A 40 -14.27 -28.20 4.45
CA ILE A 40 -14.90 -26.94 4.83
C ILE A 40 -16.09 -27.21 5.75
N MET A 41 -16.99 -28.12 5.35
CA MET A 41 -18.18 -28.46 6.13
C MET A 41 -17.82 -28.98 7.53
N ARG A 42 -16.81 -29.85 7.63
CA ARG A 42 -16.30 -30.34 8.92
C ARG A 42 -15.75 -29.19 9.77
N HIS A 43 -14.93 -28.32 9.18
CA HIS A 43 -14.35 -27.19 9.92
C HIS A 43 -15.43 -26.22 10.42
N VAL A 44 -16.45 -25.94 9.60
CA VAL A 44 -17.60 -25.12 10.01
C VAL A 44 -18.35 -25.81 11.14
N ALA A 45 -18.73 -27.09 10.99
CA ALA A 45 -19.44 -27.85 12.01
C ALA A 45 -18.73 -27.84 13.37
N GLU A 46 -17.41 -28.05 13.37
CA GLU A 46 -16.56 -27.94 14.57
C GLU A 46 -16.55 -26.53 15.16
N THR A 47 -16.46 -25.50 14.31
CA THR A 47 -16.36 -24.09 14.74
C THR A 47 -17.66 -23.59 15.38
N ILE A 48 -18.82 -23.98 14.84
CA ILE A 48 -20.13 -23.57 15.36
C ILE A 48 -20.79 -24.63 16.25
N ASN A 49 -20.06 -25.71 16.58
CA ASN A 49 -20.49 -26.80 17.45
C ASN A 49 -21.85 -27.41 17.06
N ILE A 50 -22.00 -27.77 15.79
CA ILE A 50 -23.17 -28.50 15.27
C ILE A 50 -22.75 -29.85 14.70
N ASP A 51 -23.69 -30.77 14.58
CA ASP A 51 -23.42 -32.04 13.92
C ASP A 51 -23.13 -31.83 12.42
N LEU A 52 -22.13 -32.55 11.90
CA LEU A 52 -21.71 -32.44 10.51
C LEU A 52 -22.83 -32.90 9.56
N GLU A 53 -23.57 -33.94 9.91
CA GLU A 53 -24.70 -34.42 9.11
C GLU A 53 -25.78 -33.35 9.05
N ASP A 54 -26.11 -32.70 10.16
CA ASP A 54 -27.08 -31.60 10.20
C ASP A 54 -26.67 -30.46 9.25
N LEU A 55 -25.40 -30.08 9.24
CA LEU A 55 -24.89 -29.06 8.31
C LEU A 55 -25.04 -29.52 6.85
N TYR A 56 -24.79 -30.80 6.56
CA TYR A 56 -25.03 -31.38 5.24
C TYR A 56 -26.52 -31.41 4.87
N VAL A 57 -27.42 -31.74 5.79
CA VAL A 57 -28.87 -31.77 5.53
C VAL A 57 -29.38 -30.38 5.16
N HIS A 58 -28.92 -29.34 5.87
CA HIS A 58 -29.44 -27.99 5.75
C HIS A 58 -28.71 -27.12 4.71
N VAL A 59 -27.44 -27.40 4.41
CA VAL A 59 -26.62 -26.60 3.48
C VAL A 59 -26.09 -27.46 2.33
N GLY A 60 -25.33 -28.51 2.64
CA GLY A 60 -24.63 -29.31 1.64
C GLY A 60 -25.56 -29.96 0.61
N TRP A 61 -26.46 -30.85 1.04
CA TRP A 61 -27.36 -31.58 0.16
C TRP A 61 -28.34 -30.69 -0.61
N PRO A 62 -28.90 -29.60 -0.04
CA PRO A 62 -29.62 -28.61 -0.83
C PRO A 62 -28.78 -28.03 -1.98
N LEU A 63 -27.51 -27.70 -1.73
CA LEU A 63 -26.60 -27.24 -2.80
C LEU A 63 -26.37 -28.34 -3.84
N TYR A 64 -26.11 -29.58 -3.43
CA TYR A 64 -25.97 -30.71 -4.36
C TYR A 64 -27.24 -30.99 -5.17
N ARG A 65 -28.44 -30.87 -4.59
CA ARG A 65 -29.72 -31.12 -5.28
C ARG A 65 -30.10 -30.02 -6.23
N LYS A 66 -30.04 -28.77 -5.75
CA LYS A 66 -30.40 -27.61 -6.54
C LYS A 66 -29.41 -27.42 -7.70
N TYR A 67 -28.19 -27.89 -7.48
CA TYR A 67 -27.09 -27.37 -8.24
C TYR A 67 -26.02 -28.40 -8.67
N GLY A 68 -26.19 -29.68 -8.39
CA GLY A 68 -25.31 -30.75 -8.88
C GLY A 68 -23.99 -30.91 -8.10
N HIS A 69 -23.33 -29.84 -7.66
CA HIS A 69 -22.16 -29.91 -6.78
C HIS A 69 -21.98 -28.67 -5.89
N ALA A 70 -21.71 -28.86 -4.59
CA ALA A 70 -21.56 -27.79 -3.61
C ALA A 70 -20.21 -27.03 -3.64
N PHE A 71 -19.32 -27.37 -4.58
CA PHE A 71 -17.98 -26.75 -4.70
C PHE A 71 -17.98 -25.49 -5.58
N GLU A 72 -18.96 -25.38 -6.44
CA GLU A 72 -18.90 -24.47 -7.58
C GLU A 72 -19.53 -23.10 -7.24
N ILE A 73 -19.07 -22.03 -7.89
CA ILE A 73 -19.47 -20.62 -7.61
C ILE A 73 -20.67 -20.24 -8.50
N TRP A 74 -21.80 -19.92 -7.88
CA TRP A 74 -23.12 -19.80 -8.53
C TRP A 74 -23.40 -18.40 -9.10
N TYR A 75 -23.90 -18.35 -10.33
CA TYR A 75 -24.32 -17.13 -11.02
C TYR A 75 -25.38 -16.32 -10.24
N ASP A 76 -26.27 -17.00 -9.52
CA ASP A 76 -27.38 -16.38 -8.77
C ASP A 76 -26.92 -15.46 -7.62
N ASN A 77 -25.67 -15.61 -7.16
CA ASN A 77 -25.10 -14.77 -6.09
C ASN A 77 -24.57 -13.42 -6.61
N VAL A 78 -24.57 -13.19 -7.92
CA VAL A 78 -23.98 -12.00 -8.53
C VAL A 78 -25.09 -11.13 -9.14
N PRO A 79 -25.32 -9.91 -8.60
CA PRO A 79 -26.52 -9.13 -8.91
C PRO A 79 -26.62 -8.64 -10.37
N TYR A 80 -25.51 -8.61 -11.13
CA TYR A 80 -25.50 -8.05 -12.49
C TYR A 80 -24.65 -8.89 -13.47
N PRO A 81 -25.24 -9.47 -14.54
CA PRO A 81 -24.50 -10.28 -15.52
C PRO A 81 -23.81 -9.48 -16.63
N LYS A 82 -23.99 -8.17 -16.66
CA LYS A 82 -23.46 -7.27 -17.70
C LYS A 82 -21.95 -7.40 -17.91
N LEU A 83 -21.19 -7.77 -16.87
CA LEU A 83 -19.74 -7.94 -16.96
C LEU A 83 -19.34 -9.08 -17.90
N VAL A 84 -20.14 -10.15 -17.98
CA VAL A 84 -19.92 -11.32 -18.84
C VAL A 84 -20.04 -10.93 -20.31
N GLU A 85 -21.07 -10.15 -20.64
CA GLU A 85 -21.32 -9.70 -22.00
C GLU A 85 -20.30 -8.63 -22.44
N TYR A 86 -19.96 -7.69 -21.54
CA TYR A 86 -19.07 -6.56 -21.85
C TYR A 86 -17.59 -6.94 -21.93
N LYS A 87 -17.17 -8.07 -21.31
CA LYS A 87 -15.75 -8.48 -21.20
C LYS A 87 -15.44 -9.87 -21.77
N LYS A 88 -16.36 -10.47 -22.53
CA LYS A 88 -16.21 -11.81 -23.14
C LYS A 88 -14.88 -12.00 -23.89
N ASP A 89 -14.41 -10.98 -24.61
CA ASP A 89 -13.22 -11.07 -25.47
C ASP A 89 -11.91 -11.04 -24.67
N ARG A 90 -11.94 -10.72 -23.37
CA ARG A 90 -10.75 -10.60 -22.52
C ARG A 90 -10.54 -11.80 -21.60
N ASN A 91 -11.36 -12.85 -21.71
CA ASN A 91 -11.30 -14.05 -20.86
C ASN A 91 -11.29 -13.73 -19.35
N TRP A 92 -11.94 -12.64 -18.91
CA TRP A 92 -12.01 -12.32 -17.46
C TRP A 92 -12.87 -13.35 -16.72
N MET A 93 -13.97 -13.73 -17.35
CA MET A 93 -15.00 -14.57 -16.78
C MET A 93 -15.80 -15.19 -17.92
N LYS A 94 -16.16 -16.47 -17.79
CA LYS A 94 -17.05 -17.18 -18.71
C LYS A 94 -18.21 -17.76 -17.92
N LYS A 95 -19.43 -17.61 -18.44
CA LYS A 95 -20.59 -18.33 -17.91
C LYS A 95 -20.58 -19.75 -18.48
N SER A 96 -20.53 -20.76 -17.62
CA SER A 96 -20.66 -22.17 -18.01
C SER A 96 -21.89 -22.74 -17.31
N GLY A 97 -23.02 -22.82 -18.02
CA GLY A 97 -24.30 -23.18 -17.42
C GLY A 97 -24.72 -22.21 -16.32
N HIS A 98 -24.70 -22.68 -15.07
CA HIS A 98 -25.11 -21.95 -13.87
C HIS A 98 -23.93 -21.31 -13.10
N TYR A 99 -22.72 -21.35 -13.66
CA TYR A 99 -21.48 -21.01 -12.97
C TYR A 99 -20.66 -19.94 -13.66
N PHE A 100 -19.82 -19.27 -12.88
CA PHE A 100 -18.72 -18.48 -13.40
C PHE A 100 -17.40 -19.25 -13.36
N VAL A 101 -16.77 -19.37 -14.52
CA VAL A 101 -15.39 -19.83 -14.67
C VAL A 101 -14.50 -18.61 -14.83
N PHE A 102 -13.41 -18.54 -14.06
CA PHE A 102 -12.42 -17.48 -14.11
C PHE A 102 -11.13 -18.02 -14.70
N PRO A 103 -10.94 -18.00 -16.03
CA PRO A 103 -9.78 -18.62 -16.68
C PRO A 103 -8.47 -17.82 -16.47
N GLY A 104 -8.43 -16.87 -15.54
CA GLY A 104 -7.25 -16.07 -15.22
C GLY A 104 -6.94 -14.96 -16.23
N GLY A 105 -7.78 -14.78 -17.26
CA GLY A 105 -7.63 -13.74 -18.25
C GLY A 105 -7.89 -12.34 -17.68
N GLY A 106 -7.40 -11.33 -18.39
CA GLY A 106 -7.32 -9.98 -17.88
C GLY A 106 -7.05 -8.98 -18.98
N THR A 107 -7.33 -7.69 -18.71
CA THR A 107 -6.82 -6.63 -19.60
C THR A 107 -5.30 -6.60 -19.54
N GLN A 108 -4.74 -6.87 -18.36
CA GLN A 108 -3.30 -7.03 -18.12
C GLN A 108 -2.83 -8.48 -18.21
N PHE A 109 -3.73 -9.46 -18.08
CA PHE A 109 -3.43 -10.89 -18.14
C PHE A 109 -3.92 -11.47 -19.48
N LYS A 110 -3.43 -10.95 -20.62
CA LYS A 110 -3.88 -11.41 -21.94
C LYS A 110 -3.62 -12.90 -22.15
N ASP A 111 -2.45 -13.36 -21.70
CA ASP A 111 -2.00 -14.75 -21.77
C ASP A 111 -2.28 -15.54 -20.48
N GLY A 112 -3.13 -14.98 -19.59
CA GLY A 112 -3.45 -15.56 -18.29
C GLY A 112 -2.57 -15.08 -17.14
N VAL A 113 -3.11 -15.17 -15.94
CA VAL A 113 -2.45 -14.70 -14.71
C VAL A 113 -1.23 -15.53 -14.32
N ASN A 114 -1.21 -16.82 -14.69
CA ASN A 114 -0.07 -17.71 -14.53
C ASN A 114 1.16 -17.23 -15.30
N HIS A 115 0.98 -16.77 -16.55
CA HIS A 115 2.06 -16.21 -17.34
C HIS A 115 2.60 -14.91 -16.71
N TYR A 116 1.70 -14.06 -16.20
CA TYR A 116 2.09 -12.84 -15.52
C TYR A 116 2.88 -13.08 -14.22
N VAL A 117 2.45 -14.04 -13.39
CA VAL A 117 3.19 -14.40 -12.17
C VAL A 117 4.53 -15.04 -12.51
N GLY A 118 4.58 -15.91 -13.53
CA GLY A 118 5.84 -16.49 -14.02
C GLY A 118 6.82 -15.43 -14.52
N PHE A 119 6.32 -14.40 -15.23
CA PHE A 119 7.13 -13.26 -15.66
C PHE A 119 7.70 -12.45 -14.48
N ILE A 120 6.93 -12.26 -13.40
CA ILE A 120 7.44 -11.62 -12.17
C ILE A 120 8.56 -12.47 -11.54
N GLU A 121 8.36 -13.78 -11.46
CA GLU A 121 9.36 -14.72 -10.92
C GLU A 121 10.66 -14.70 -11.73
N GLU A 122 10.56 -14.59 -13.05
CA GLU A 122 11.72 -14.54 -13.94
C GLU A 122 12.55 -13.25 -13.77
N ILE A 123 11.88 -12.09 -13.67
CA ILE A 123 12.57 -10.80 -13.53
C ILE A 123 13.12 -10.62 -12.12
N PHE A 124 12.37 -11.06 -11.10
CA PHE A 124 12.72 -10.89 -9.71
C PHE A 124 12.77 -12.26 -9.00
N PRO A 125 13.82 -13.07 -9.25
CA PRO A 125 13.96 -14.40 -8.65
C PRO A 125 14.14 -14.38 -7.13
N THR A 126 14.34 -13.19 -6.55
CA THR A 126 14.38 -12.98 -5.09
C THR A 126 12.99 -13.04 -4.44
N ILE A 127 11.92 -12.91 -5.21
CA ILE A 127 10.55 -13.06 -4.73
C ILE A 127 10.26 -14.54 -4.49
N GLU A 128 10.16 -14.93 -3.22
CA GLU A 128 9.78 -16.29 -2.84
C GLU A 128 8.34 -16.33 -2.32
N TRP A 129 7.40 -16.67 -3.20
CA TRP A 129 5.99 -16.83 -2.83
C TRP A 129 5.80 -17.89 -1.73
N GLY A 130 4.94 -17.59 -0.77
CA GLY A 130 4.63 -18.47 0.36
C GLY A 130 5.74 -18.56 1.41
N LYS A 131 6.93 -18.00 1.14
CA LYS A 131 8.05 -17.92 2.08
C LYS A 131 8.23 -16.50 2.60
N SER A 132 8.96 -15.65 1.88
CA SER A 132 9.23 -14.26 2.25
C SER A 132 8.03 -13.36 1.95
N ILE A 133 7.28 -13.67 0.88
CA ILE A 133 6.05 -12.96 0.50
C ILE A 133 4.85 -13.86 0.77
N ARG A 134 4.09 -13.55 1.83
CA ARG A 134 2.88 -14.30 2.24
C ARG A 134 1.59 -13.47 2.26
N VAL A 135 1.73 -12.15 2.38
CA VAL A 135 0.60 -11.22 2.52
C VAL A 135 0.80 -10.08 1.55
N ILE A 136 -0.15 -9.91 0.63
CA ILE A 136 -0.10 -8.94 -0.45
C ILE A 136 -1.32 -8.02 -0.41
N LEU A 137 -1.14 -6.73 -0.68
CA LEU A 137 -2.24 -5.83 -1.00
C LEU A 137 -2.38 -5.74 -2.53
N ASP A 138 -3.50 -6.20 -3.09
CA ASP A 138 -3.78 -6.15 -4.53
C ASP A 138 -4.72 -4.99 -4.85
N VAL A 139 -4.12 -3.87 -5.23
CA VAL A 139 -4.80 -2.61 -5.55
C VAL A 139 -5.38 -2.71 -6.96
N GLY A 140 -6.69 -2.51 -7.08
CA GLY A 140 -7.42 -2.66 -8.35
C GLY A 140 -7.58 -4.12 -8.77
N CYS A 141 -7.96 -4.99 -7.83
CA CYS A 141 -8.01 -6.45 -8.00
C CYS A 141 -8.91 -6.96 -9.13
N GLY A 142 -9.86 -6.15 -9.62
CA GLY A 142 -10.80 -6.54 -10.68
C GLY A 142 -11.64 -7.75 -10.27
N VAL A 143 -11.50 -8.88 -10.98
CA VAL A 143 -12.16 -10.16 -10.63
C VAL A 143 -11.32 -11.03 -9.69
N SER A 144 -10.23 -10.50 -9.14
CA SER A 144 -9.31 -11.18 -8.19
C SER A 144 -8.60 -12.42 -8.76
N SER A 145 -8.27 -12.41 -10.05
CA SER A 145 -7.50 -13.50 -10.69
C SER A 145 -6.09 -13.65 -10.11
N PHE A 146 -5.42 -12.54 -9.81
CA PHE A 146 -4.09 -12.53 -9.20
C PHE A 146 -4.11 -13.14 -7.81
N GLY A 147 -5.00 -12.66 -6.94
CA GLY A 147 -5.20 -13.24 -5.62
C GLY A 147 -5.57 -14.72 -5.66
N GLY A 148 -6.47 -15.11 -6.57
CA GLY A 148 -6.92 -16.50 -6.69
C GLY A 148 -5.82 -17.47 -7.10
N TYR A 149 -4.94 -17.07 -8.03
CA TYR A 149 -3.81 -17.91 -8.45
C TYR A 149 -2.74 -18.07 -7.35
N LEU A 150 -2.54 -17.01 -6.55
CA LEU A 150 -1.52 -17.00 -5.50
C LEU A 150 -1.89 -17.81 -4.25
N LEU A 151 -3.17 -18.19 -4.08
CA LEU A 151 -3.59 -19.12 -3.03
C LEU A 151 -2.86 -20.46 -3.15
N ASP A 152 -2.70 -20.98 -4.37
CA ASP A 152 -1.96 -22.24 -4.64
C ASP A 152 -0.46 -22.13 -4.31
N LYS A 153 0.06 -20.90 -4.22
CA LYS A 153 1.44 -20.61 -3.81
C LYS A 153 1.56 -20.25 -2.32
N ASN A 154 0.54 -20.55 -1.51
CA ASN A 154 0.48 -20.24 -0.07
C ASN A 154 0.63 -18.75 0.24
N VAL A 155 0.02 -17.90 -0.60
CA VAL A 155 0.02 -16.45 -0.43
C VAL A 155 -1.42 -15.96 -0.30
N ILE A 156 -1.66 -15.13 0.72
CA ILE A 156 -2.94 -14.48 0.94
C ILE A 156 -2.88 -13.06 0.37
N THR A 157 -3.92 -12.73 -0.39
CA THR A 157 -4.02 -11.46 -1.09
C THR A 157 -5.22 -10.71 -0.56
N MET A 158 -4.98 -9.52 0.00
CA MET A 158 -6.03 -8.57 0.37
C MET A 158 -6.39 -7.75 -0.88
N SER A 159 -7.49 -8.10 -1.50
CA SER A 159 -8.07 -7.38 -2.63
C SER A 159 -8.56 -6.01 -2.19
N PHE A 160 -8.12 -4.98 -2.91
CA PHE A 160 -8.42 -3.59 -2.63
C PHE A 160 -9.04 -2.96 -3.88
N ALA A 161 -10.26 -2.44 -3.76
CA ALA A 161 -10.90 -1.70 -4.84
C ALA A 161 -11.67 -0.49 -4.31
N PRO A 162 -11.73 0.62 -5.07
CA PRO A 162 -12.62 1.73 -4.74
C PRO A 162 -14.08 1.33 -4.95
N LYS A 163 -15.00 2.08 -4.34
CA LYS A 163 -16.43 2.01 -4.69
C LYS A 163 -16.61 2.70 -6.04
N ASP A 164 -16.70 1.91 -7.12
CA ASP A 164 -16.96 2.40 -8.47
C ASP A 164 -18.24 1.78 -9.06
N GLU A 165 -18.59 2.13 -10.31
CA GLU A 165 -19.75 1.59 -11.01
C GLU A 165 -19.70 0.06 -11.23
N HIS A 166 -18.56 -0.59 -10.94
CA HIS A 166 -18.36 -2.03 -11.06
C HIS A 166 -18.46 -2.72 -9.68
N GLU A 167 -19.43 -2.33 -8.84
CA GLU A 167 -19.66 -2.78 -7.45
C GLU A 167 -19.46 -4.30 -7.19
N ALA A 168 -19.59 -5.13 -8.22
CA ALA A 168 -19.33 -6.56 -8.16
C ALA A 168 -17.86 -6.99 -7.93
N GLN A 169 -16.84 -6.12 -8.09
CA GLN A 169 -15.42 -6.53 -7.97
C GLN A 169 -15.07 -7.12 -6.61
N ILE A 170 -15.49 -6.47 -5.52
CA ILE A 170 -15.30 -6.97 -4.16
C ILE A 170 -16.14 -8.22 -3.93
N GLN A 171 -17.38 -8.26 -4.42
CA GLN A 171 -18.22 -9.45 -4.32
C GLN A 171 -17.55 -10.65 -4.98
N PHE A 172 -17.00 -10.51 -6.20
CA PHE A 172 -16.29 -11.59 -6.87
C PHE A 172 -15.06 -12.06 -6.10
N ALA A 173 -14.32 -11.15 -5.46
CA ALA A 173 -13.20 -11.52 -4.60
C ALA A 173 -13.67 -12.40 -3.43
N LEU A 174 -14.72 -11.96 -2.73
CA LEU A 174 -15.27 -12.63 -1.56
C LEU A 174 -15.89 -14.00 -1.92
N GLU A 175 -16.67 -14.09 -3.00
CA GLU A 175 -17.25 -15.35 -3.50
C GLU A 175 -16.17 -16.36 -3.94
N ARG A 176 -14.98 -15.86 -4.29
CA ARG A 176 -13.79 -16.67 -4.61
C ARG A 176 -12.94 -17.01 -3.38
N GLY A 177 -13.36 -16.62 -2.18
CA GLY A 177 -12.63 -16.86 -0.93
C GLY A 177 -11.40 -15.96 -0.73
N ILE A 178 -11.30 -14.85 -1.47
CA ILE A 178 -10.18 -13.91 -1.39
C ILE A 178 -10.58 -12.74 -0.49
N PRO A 179 -9.84 -12.45 0.59
CA PRO A 179 -10.11 -11.31 1.45
C PRO A 179 -10.16 -10.02 0.64
N ALA A 180 -11.18 -9.20 0.86
CA ALA A 180 -11.36 -7.99 0.06
C ALA A 180 -11.99 -6.85 0.88
N THR A 181 -11.59 -5.62 0.59
CA THR A 181 -12.13 -4.41 1.24
C THR A 181 -12.33 -3.27 0.26
N LEU A 182 -13.35 -2.45 0.54
CA LEU A 182 -13.58 -1.17 -0.11
C LEU A 182 -12.79 -0.08 0.60
N SER A 183 -11.97 0.68 -0.13
CA SER A 183 -11.31 1.88 0.39
C SER A 183 -10.73 2.72 -0.76
N VAL A 184 -10.27 3.93 -0.46
CA VAL A 184 -9.66 4.87 -1.41
C VAL A 184 -8.26 5.23 -0.93
N ILE A 185 -7.25 4.95 -1.77
CA ILE A 185 -5.84 5.25 -1.52
C ILE A 185 -5.51 6.59 -2.18
N ALA A 186 -5.57 7.67 -1.39
CA ALA A 186 -5.16 9.04 -1.78
C ALA A 186 -5.55 10.05 -0.70
N THR A 187 -6.84 10.05 -0.32
CA THR A 187 -7.44 11.08 0.54
C THR A 187 -7.48 10.69 2.01
N LYS A 188 -7.38 9.40 2.33
CA LYS A 188 -7.43 8.89 3.70
C LYS A 188 -6.35 7.84 3.93
N LYS A 189 -5.84 7.82 5.16
CA LYS A 189 -5.01 6.73 5.67
C LYS A 189 -5.82 5.43 5.65
N LEU A 190 -5.23 4.35 5.13
CA LEU A 190 -5.83 3.03 5.15
C LEU A 190 -5.84 2.47 6.58
N ALA A 191 -6.86 1.66 6.88
CA ALA A 191 -7.02 1.03 8.20
C ALA A 191 -5.97 -0.05 8.51
N PHE A 192 -4.99 -0.26 7.63
CA PHE A 192 -3.90 -1.20 7.83
C PHE A 192 -2.80 -0.61 8.72
N PRO A 193 -2.20 -1.42 9.62
CA PRO A 193 -1.04 -0.99 10.39
C PRO A 193 0.17 -0.77 9.48
N ASP A 194 1.18 -0.09 10.03
CA ASP A 194 2.46 0.10 9.35
C ASP A 194 3.12 -1.27 9.11
N ASN A 195 3.86 -1.42 8.00
CA ASN A 195 4.57 -2.65 7.65
C ASN A 195 3.67 -3.90 7.60
N ALA A 196 2.40 -3.76 7.21
CA ALA A 196 1.46 -4.86 7.14
C ALA A 196 1.80 -5.86 6.01
N PHE A 197 2.18 -5.36 4.83
CA PHE A 197 2.26 -6.14 3.60
C PHE A 197 3.70 -6.41 3.16
N GLY A 198 3.99 -7.62 2.71
CA GLY A 198 5.29 -7.95 2.11
C GLY A 198 5.39 -7.49 0.65
N MET A 199 4.25 -7.33 -0.01
CA MET A 199 4.17 -6.82 -1.36
C MET A 199 2.90 -6.02 -1.56
N ILE A 200 2.98 -4.97 -2.39
CA ILE A 200 1.83 -4.23 -2.89
C ILE A 200 1.84 -4.41 -4.41
N HIS A 201 0.72 -4.84 -4.96
CA HIS A 201 0.55 -5.11 -6.37
C HIS A 201 -0.50 -4.15 -6.94
N CYS A 202 -0.23 -3.58 -8.12
CA CYS A 202 -1.20 -2.81 -8.88
C CYS A 202 -1.05 -3.15 -10.37
N ALA A 203 -2.06 -3.81 -10.94
CA ALA A 203 -2.14 -4.06 -12.37
C ALA A 203 -3.21 -3.17 -13.01
N ARG A 204 -2.80 -2.06 -13.62
CA ARG A 204 -3.68 -1.06 -14.24
C ARG A 204 -4.79 -0.57 -13.27
N CYS A 205 -4.43 -0.38 -12.01
CA CYS A 205 -5.38 -0.04 -10.94
C CYS A 205 -5.97 1.37 -11.02
N ARG A 206 -5.55 2.20 -12.00
CA ARG A 206 -5.98 3.59 -12.21
C ARG A 206 -5.75 4.52 -11.00
N VAL A 207 -4.94 4.10 -10.04
CA VAL A 207 -4.47 4.98 -8.97
C VAL A 207 -3.43 5.93 -9.56
N HIS A 208 -3.65 7.22 -9.38
CA HIS A 208 -2.69 8.26 -9.68
C HIS A 208 -1.67 8.34 -8.55
N TRP A 209 -0.64 7.49 -8.59
CA TRP A 209 0.33 7.38 -7.48
C TRP A 209 1.05 8.70 -7.14
N HIS A 210 1.19 9.61 -8.10
CA HIS A 210 1.80 10.92 -7.93
C HIS A 210 0.80 12.03 -7.51
N ALA A 211 -0.50 11.74 -7.48
CA ALA A 211 -1.50 12.75 -7.13
C ALA A 211 -1.42 13.17 -5.66
N ASP A 212 -2.08 14.27 -5.34
CA ASP A 212 -2.23 14.81 -3.98
C ASP A 212 -0.90 15.01 -3.25
N GLY A 213 0.15 15.42 -3.97
CA GLY A 213 1.49 15.62 -3.41
C GLY A 213 2.20 14.32 -3.04
N GLY A 214 1.90 13.20 -3.70
CA GLY A 214 2.53 11.91 -3.46
C GLY A 214 1.99 11.15 -2.25
N LYS A 215 0.88 11.60 -1.65
CA LYS A 215 0.21 10.91 -0.53
C LYS A 215 -0.06 9.42 -0.79
N PRO A 216 -0.48 8.97 -1.99
CA PRO A 216 -0.63 7.53 -2.25
C PRO A 216 0.69 6.75 -2.11
N LEU A 217 1.81 7.32 -2.56
CA LEU A 217 3.14 6.69 -2.41
C LEU A 217 3.62 6.70 -0.97
N MET A 218 3.33 7.75 -0.19
CA MET A 218 3.64 7.78 1.24
C MET A 218 2.85 6.72 2.00
N GLU A 219 1.57 6.58 1.69
CA GLU A 219 0.71 5.57 2.31
C GLU A 219 1.15 4.15 1.94
N LEU A 220 1.55 3.94 0.67
CA LEU A 220 2.18 2.71 0.20
C LEU A 220 3.44 2.40 1.01
N ASN A 221 4.34 3.38 1.15
CA ASN A 221 5.58 3.23 1.92
C ASN A 221 5.31 2.89 3.40
N ARG A 222 4.26 3.46 4.01
CA ARG A 222 3.89 3.19 5.40
C ARG A 222 3.46 1.73 5.61
N ILE A 223 2.64 1.19 4.72
CA ILE A 223 2.04 -0.14 4.88
C ILE A 223 2.89 -1.28 4.29
N LEU A 224 3.86 -0.96 3.43
CA LEU A 224 4.82 -1.91 2.90
C LEU A 224 5.92 -2.19 3.94
N ARG A 225 6.25 -3.46 4.15
CA ARG A 225 7.38 -3.87 5.00
C ARG A 225 8.71 -3.37 4.43
N PRO A 226 9.72 -3.06 5.27
CA PRO A 226 11.07 -2.83 4.79
C PRO A 226 11.57 -4.05 4.01
N GLY A 227 12.13 -3.82 2.81
CA GLY A 227 12.53 -4.88 1.88
C GLY A 227 11.36 -5.54 1.13
N GLY A 228 10.13 -5.06 1.30
CA GLY A 228 8.98 -5.47 0.52
C GLY A 228 9.00 -4.92 -0.91
N TYR A 229 8.12 -5.45 -1.75
CA TYR A 229 8.06 -5.12 -3.18
C TYR A 229 6.82 -4.30 -3.53
N PHE A 230 6.99 -3.28 -4.36
CA PHE A 230 5.88 -2.64 -5.06
C PHE A 230 5.92 -3.01 -6.54
N ILE A 231 4.97 -3.83 -6.99
CA ILE A 231 4.86 -4.25 -8.38
C ILE A 231 3.74 -3.45 -9.04
N TRP A 232 4.12 -2.58 -9.97
CA TRP A 232 3.18 -1.74 -10.72
C TRP A 232 3.24 -2.04 -12.21
N SER A 233 2.18 -2.65 -12.73
CA SER A 233 2.03 -3.07 -14.13
C SER A 233 0.99 -2.22 -14.85
N ALA A 234 1.42 -1.30 -15.71
CA ALA A 234 0.54 -0.44 -16.49
C ALA A 234 0.84 -0.57 -18.00
N THR A 235 -0.20 -0.48 -18.85
CA THR A 235 0.02 -0.17 -20.29
C THR A 235 0.78 1.14 -20.39
N PRO A 236 1.71 1.32 -21.36
CA PRO A 236 2.74 2.35 -21.30
C PRO A 236 2.13 3.69 -20.89
N VAL A 237 2.37 4.09 -19.63
CA VAL A 237 1.98 5.41 -19.13
C VAL A 237 2.82 6.48 -19.85
N TYR A 238 3.90 6.06 -20.49
CA TYR A 238 4.72 6.82 -21.42
C TYR A 238 4.66 6.11 -22.77
N LYS A 239 3.91 6.67 -23.73
CA LYS A 239 4.32 6.50 -25.13
C LYS A 239 5.76 7.02 -25.18
N LYS A 240 6.70 6.17 -25.58
CA LYS A 240 7.96 6.67 -26.13
C LYS A 240 7.59 7.34 -27.46
N ASP A 241 7.18 8.60 -27.40
CA ASP A 241 7.46 9.46 -28.53
C ASP A 241 8.99 9.53 -28.61
N GLU A 242 9.57 9.19 -29.76
CA GLU A 242 11.01 9.29 -30.03
C GLU A 242 11.43 10.76 -29.79
N GLY A 243 11.84 11.08 -28.56
CA GLY A 243 12.09 12.44 -28.09
C GLY A 243 11.73 12.73 -26.62
N HIS A 244 11.00 11.83 -25.94
CA HIS A 244 10.61 12.02 -24.53
C HIS A 244 11.22 10.95 -23.60
N ASN A 245 12.54 10.97 -23.43
CA ASN A 245 13.17 10.28 -22.30
C ASN A 245 13.00 11.16 -21.04
N CYS A 246 11.97 10.89 -20.24
CA CYS A 246 11.69 11.65 -19.01
C CYS A 246 12.88 11.64 -18.03
N LEU A 247 13.74 10.61 -18.07
CA LEU A 247 14.95 10.51 -17.24
C LEU A 247 16.16 11.27 -17.80
N GLU A 248 16.24 11.51 -19.12
CA GLU A 248 17.32 12.34 -19.70
C GLU A 248 17.10 13.83 -19.46
N ARG A 249 15.87 14.25 -19.12
CA ARG A 249 15.57 15.64 -18.76
C ARG A 249 16.16 16.04 -17.42
N TYR A 250 16.38 15.09 -16.52
CA TYR A 250 16.90 15.36 -15.19
C TYR A 250 18.41 15.19 -15.16
N THR A 251 19.09 16.13 -14.50
CA THR A 251 20.52 15.95 -14.21
C THR A 251 20.69 14.69 -13.33
N PRO A 252 21.74 13.89 -13.54
CA PRO A 252 22.02 12.74 -12.67
C PRO A 252 22.14 13.13 -11.19
N TRP A 253 21.93 12.13 -10.34
CA TRP A 253 22.23 12.26 -8.92
C TRP A 253 23.75 12.14 -8.68
N PRO A 254 24.35 12.92 -7.77
CA PRO A 254 23.74 13.96 -6.92
C PRO A 254 23.70 15.36 -7.52
N GLN A 255 24.14 15.55 -8.78
CA GLN A 255 24.29 16.87 -9.39
C GLN A 255 22.98 17.68 -9.41
N ARG A 256 21.84 17.03 -9.64
CA ARG A 256 20.51 17.68 -9.61
C ARG A 256 20.14 18.40 -8.30
N LEU A 257 20.85 18.15 -7.20
CA LEU A 257 20.66 18.91 -5.96
C LEU A 257 20.98 20.39 -6.12
N ASN A 258 21.90 20.73 -7.01
CA ASN A 258 22.40 22.10 -7.20
C ASN A 258 22.14 22.64 -8.61
N THR A 259 21.62 21.82 -9.53
CA THR A 259 21.25 22.28 -10.87
C THR A 259 19.92 23.03 -10.83
N LYS A 260 19.73 23.98 -11.76
CA LYS A 260 18.45 24.65 -11.98
C LYS A 260 17.30 23.62 -12.17
N PRO A 261 16.29 23.61 -11.29
CA PRO A 261 15.11 22.76 -11.42
C PRO A 261 14.29 23.10 -12.67
N LEU A 262 13.66 22.09 -13.28
CA LEU A 262 12.81 22.28 -14.47
C LEU A 262 11.49 22.98 -14.13
N SER A 263 10.97 22.75 -12.92
CA SER A 263 9.75 23.34 -12.39
C SER A 263 9.95 24.73 -11.81
N LEU A 264 11.18 25.28 -11.84
CA LEU A 264 11.44 26.63 -11.35
C LEU A 264 10.77 27.66 -12.28
N SER A 265 10.20 28.71 -11.68
CA SER A 265 9.56 29.81 -12.43
C SER A 265 10.50 30.40 -13.49
N LEU A 266 9.92 30.85 -14.60
CA LEU A 266 10.64 31.56 -15.67
C LEU A 266 10.82 33.05 -15.37
N GLU A 267 10.37 33.52 -14.20
CA GLU A 267 10.63 34.87 -13.72
C GLU A 267 12.14 35.11 -13.55
N THR A 268 12.55 36.35 -13.76
CA THR A 268 13.97 36.71 -13.89
C THR A 268 14.78 36.52 -12.60
N ASP A 269 14.13 36.54 -11.45
CA ASP A 269 14.72 36.43 -10.11
C ASP A 269 14.62 35.02 -9.50
N ALA A 270 13.77 34.14 -10.02
CA ALA A 270 13.50 32.82 -9.43
C ALA A 270 14.76 31.95 -9.29
N GLU A 271 15.67 31.99 -10.27
CA GLU A 271 16.96 31.29 -10.23
C GLU A 271 17.91 31.87 -9.19
N GLU A 272 17.91 33.19 -9.03
CA GLU A 272 18.71 33.86 -8.00
C GLU A 272 18.21 33.48 -6.61
N ILE A 273 16.90 33.55 -6.37
CA ILE A 273 16.26 33.16 -5.10
C ILE A 273 16.57 31.69 -4.75
N PHE A 274 16.45 30.78 -5.72
CA PHE A 274 16.80 29.36 -5.53
C PHE A 274 18.27 29.16 -5.13
N ASN A 275 19.19 29.87 -5.81
CA ASN A 275 20.61 29.80 -5.54
C ASN A 275 21.00 30.46 -4.21
N GLU A 276 20.28 31.52 -3.81
CA GLU A 276 20.41 32.14 -2.50
C GLU A 276 19.94 31.22 -1.37
N ASP A 277 18.77 30.58 -1.50
CA ASP A 277 18.29 29.57 -0.53
C ASP A 277 19.31 28.45 -0.32
N THR A 278 19.84 27.90 -1.42
CA THR A 278 20.82 26.82 -1.37
C THR A 278 22.13 27.26 -0.69
N ARG A 279 22.63 28.46 -1.00
CA ARG A 279 23.84 29.01 -0.36
C ARG A 279 23.60 29.35 1.12
N HIS A 280 22.46 29.95 1.43
CA HIS A 280 22.06 30.31 2.79
C HIS A 280 22.06 29.07 3.70
N TRP A 281 21.37 28.01 3.28
CA TRP A 281 21.32 26.77 4.06
C TRP A 281 22.66 26.06 4.17
N ALA A 282 23.48 26.05 3.10
CA ALA A 282 24.82 25.48 3.16
C ALA A 282 25.69 26.18 4.22
N ALA A 283 25.67 27.52 4.26
CA ALA A 283 26.39 28.29 5.26
C ALA A 283 25.82 28.07 6.67
N LEU A 284 24.49 28.16 6.83
CA LEU A 284 23.84 28.04 8.13
C LEU A 284 24.04 26.65 8.76
N VAL A 285 23.96 25.59 7.96
CA VAL A 285 24.18 24.23 8.43
C VAL A 285 25.65 24.03 8.86
N SER A 286 26.59 24.52 8.05
CA SER A 286 28.02 24.47 8.36
C SER A 286 28.37 25.23 9.64
N ASP A 287 27.95 26.49 9.73
CA ASP A 287 28.47 27.44 10.70
C ASP A 287 27.74 27.35 12.05
N VAL A 288 26.44 27.07 12.02
CA VAL A 288 25.60 27.06 13.23
C VAL A 288 25.20 25.63 13.60
N TYR A 289 24.59 24.88 12.68
CA TYR A 289 23.90 23.65 13.08
C TYR A 289 24.90 22.57 13.49
N LEU A 290 25.94 22.34 12.68
CA LEU A 290 26.90 21.26 12.90
C LEU A 290 27.96 21.58 13.96
N GLY A 291 28.24 22.85 14.22
CA GLY A 291 29.33 23.29 15.13
C GLY A 291 28.90 24.11 16.34
N GLY A 292 27.76 24.82 16.27
CA GLY A 292 27.32 25.77 17.30
C GLY A 292 26.26 25.24 18.27
N LEU A 293 25.49 24.23 17.85
CA LEU A 293 24.39 23.68 18.66
C LEU A 293 24.81 22.41 19.39
N ASP A 294 24.40 22.26 20.65
CA ASP A 294 24.61 21.07 21.48
C ASP A 294 23.70 19.89 21.07
N ILE A 295 23.81 19.50 19.80
CA ILE A 295 23.05 18.42 19.17
C ILE A 295 24.03 17.31 18.82
N ASN A 296 23.75 16.10 19.32
CA ASN A 296 24.49 14.91 18.90
C ASN A 296 24.04 14.43 17.51
N TRP A 297 24.57 15.06 16.47
CA TRP A 297 24.27 14.76 15.06
C TRP A 297 24.56 13.30 14.67
N SER A 298 25.51 12.62 15.33
CA SER A 298 25.78 11.19 15.07
C SER A 298 24.60 10.28 15.41
N SER A 299 23.71 10.73 16.30
CA SER A 299 22.51 10.00 16.75
C SER A 299 21.27 10.27 15.91
N VAL A 300 21.32 11.26 15.00
CA VAL A 300 20.22 11.67 14.13
C VAL A 300 20.26 10.84 12.84
N ARG A 301 19.09 10.34 12.44
CA ARG A 301 18.91 9.51 11.23
C ARG A 301 17.77 9.99 10.34
N ASN A 302 16.84 10.76 10.90
CA ASN A 302 15.74 11.37 10.19
C ASN A 302 15.50 12.78 10.74
N MET A 303 15.10 13.68 9.86
CA MET A 303 14.68 15.04 10.19
C MET A 303 13.42 15.39 9.42
N MET A 304 12.63 16.29 9.98
CA MET A 304 11.52 16.91 9.29
C MET A 304 11.83 18.40 9.18
N ASP A 305 11.96 18.87 7.95
CA ASP A 305 12.02 20.29 7.66
C ASP A 305 10.59 20.78 7.49
N MET A 306 10.09 21.54 8.47
CA MET A 306 8.69 21.95 8.53
C MET A 306 8.36 23.11 7.58
N ASN A 307 9.37 23.77 7.01
CA ASN A 307 9.23 24.85 6.04
C ASN A 307 10.37 24.78 5.02
N ALA A 308 10.28 23.81 4.12
CA ALA A 308 11.41 23.40 3.30
C ALA A 308 11.87 24.40 2.25
N GLY A 309 11.08 25.45 1.96
CA GLY A 309 11.40 26.39 0.88
C GLY A 309 11.71 25.63 -0.41
N TYR A 310 12.92 25.80 -0.94
CA TYR A 310 13.36 25.10 -2.15
C TYR A 310 14.09 23.77 -1.89
N GLY A 311 14.22 23.33 -0.64
CA GLY A 311 14.95 22.12 -0.24
C GLY A 311 16.44 22.35 0.03
N GLY A 312 16.88 23.59 0.23
CA GLY A 312 18.28 23.94 0.50
C GLY A 312 18.81 23.28 1.77
N PHE A 313 18.01 23.21 2.84
CA PHE A 313 18.38 22.56 4.09
C PHE A 313 18.71 21.07 3.91
N ALA A 314 17.81 20.32 3.26
CA ALA A 314 18.03 18.90 2.97
C ALA A 314 19.25 18.68 2.06
N THR A 315 19.49 19.59 1.12
CA THR A 315 20.67 19.57 0.24
C THR A 315 21.96 19.75 1.04
N ALA A 316 22.00 20.69 1.99
CA ALA A 316 23.16 20.95 2.83
C ALA A 316 23.53 19.77 3.76
N LEU A 317 22.58 18.86 4.03
CA LEU A 317 22.79 17.69 4.87
C LEU A 317 23.05 16.40 4.09
N ILE A 318 23.17 16.44 2.77
CA ILE A 318 23.14 15.23 1.95
C ILE A 318 24.28 14.25 2.21
N ASP A 319 25.45 14.75 2.60
CA ASP A 319 26.62 13.92 2.91
C ASP A 319 26.56 13.27 4.30
N ARG A 320 25.48 13.53 5.07
CA ARG A 320 25.25 12.90 6.37
C ARG A 320 24.43 11.62 6.21
N PRO A 321 24.64 10.60 7.06
CA PRO A 321 23.85 9.37 7.05
C PRO A 321 22.47 9.57 7.70
N LEU A 322 21.70 10.53 7.18
CA LEU A 322 20.34 10.86 7.59
C LEU A 322 19.50 11.23 6.36
N TRP A 323 18.19 11.23 6.52
CA TRP A 323 17.28 11.73 5.49
C TRP A 323 16.38 12.84 6.05
N VAL A 324 15.90 13.71 5.17
CA VAL A 324 15.05 14.85 5.52
C VAL A 324 13.70 14.70 4.82
N MET A 325 12.61 14.73 5.59
CA MET A 325 11.26 14.94 5.06
C MET A 325 11.07 16.44 4.85
N ASN A 326 10.94 16.89 3.60
CA ASN A 326 10.72 18.29 3.29
C ASN A 326 9.22 18.60 3.31
N VAL A 327 8.78 19.53 4.15
CA VAL A 327 7.37 19.93 4.23
C VAL A 327 7.21 21.32 3.63
N VAL A 328 6.35 21.42 2.61
CA VAL A 328 5.96 22.69 1.98
C VAL A 328 4.62 23.14 2.57
N PRO A 329 4.57 24.27 3.30
CA PRO A 329 3.32 24.81 3.81
C PRO A 329 2.37 25.18 2.66
N ILE A 330 1.09 24.79 2.75
CA ILE A 330 0.13 25.09 1.67
C ILE A 330 -0.15 26.59 1.50
N SER A 331 0.15 27.40 2.53
CA SER A 331 -0.02 28.84 2.53
C SER A 331 1.13 29.58 1.83
N GLY A 332 2.23 28.88 1.52
CA GLY A 332 3.42 29.44 0.88
C GLY A 332 3.46 29.21 -0.63
N PRO A 333 4.55 29.65 -1.30
CA PRO A 333 4.80 29.32 -2.70
C PRO A 333 4.87 27.80 -2.93
N ASP A 334 4.34 27.33 -4.05
CA ASP A 334 4.40 25.91 -4.41
C ASP A 334 5.79 25.51 -4.89
N THR A 335 6.64 25.09 -3.94
CA THR A 335 8.02 24.66 -4.18
C THR A 335 8.20 23.14 -4.14
N LEU A 336 7.13 22.37 -3.90
CA LEU A 336 7.24 20.91 -3.84
C LEU A 336 7.72 20.28 -5.16
N PRO A 337 7.28 20.76 -6.35
CA PRO A 337 7.85 20.30 -7.61
C PRO A 337 9.37 20.50 -7.69
N ILE A 338 9.89 21.60 -7.14
CA ILE A 338 11.32 21.91 -7.13
C ILE A 338 12.09 20.93 -6.24
N ILE A 339 11.54 20.60 -5.07
CA ILE A 339 12.10 19.58 -4.17
C ILE A 339 12.19 18.22 -4.89
N PHE A 340 11.17 17.84 -5.67
CA PHE A 340 11.18 16.60 -6.45
C PHE A 340 12.16 16.63 -7.62
N ASP A 341 12.29 17.75 -8.33
CA ASP A 341 13.27 17.92 -9.40
C ASP A 341 14.72 17.78 -8.90
N ARG A 342 14.98 18.20 -7.65
CA ARG A 342 16.26 17.97 -6.95
C ARG A 342 16.46 16.51 -6.53
N GLY A 343 15.42 15.67 -6.62
CA GLY A 343 15.40 14.28 -6.17
C GLY A 343 15.33 14.10 -4.66
N LEU A 344 14.80 15.09 -3.95
CA LEU A 344 14.51 15.03 -2.53
C LEU A 344 13.08 14.53 -2.32
N ILE A 345 12.77 14.06 -1.11
CA ILE A 345 11.40 13.68 -0.73
C ILE A 345 10.72 14.81 0.01
N GLY A 346 9.43 15.00 -0.24
CA GLY A 346 8.65 16.03 0.44
C GLY A 346 7.16 15.83 0.33
N THR A 347 6.42 16.67 1.05
CA THR A 347 4.96 16.66 1.08
C THR A 347 4.40 18.05 1.36
N TYR A 348 3.14 18.27 1.03
CA TYR A 348 2.41 19.44 1.50
C TYR A 348 1.86 19.19 2.91
N HIS A 349 1.91 20.20 3.76
CA HIS A 349 1.18 20.18 5.03
C HIS A 349 0.54 21.53 5.28
N ASP A 350 -0.66 21.50 5.84
CA ASP A 350 -1.32 22.70 6.31
C ASP A 350 -0.97 22.93 7.78
N TRP A 351 -0.06 23.86 8.02
CA TRP A 351 0.24 24.36 9.36
C TRP A 351 -0.51 25.65 9.67
N TRP A 352 -1.16 26.27 8.68
CA TRP A 352 -1.69 27.63 8.76
C TRP A 352 -2.94 27.73 9.62
N GLU A 353 -3.79 26.71 9.61
CA GLU A 353 -4.97 26.65 10.47
C GLU A 353 -4.66 26.30 11.94
N CYS A 354 -3.37 26.09 12.28
CA CYS A 354 -2.97 25.66 13.63
C CYS A 354 -2.46 26.83 14.48
N ASP A 355 -2.90 26.88 15.74
CA ASP A 355 -2.27 27.76 16.73
C ASP A 355 -0.91 27.20 17.16
N LEU A 356 -0.04 28.05 17.73
CA LEU A 356 1.31 27.65 18.19
C LEU A 356 1.27 26.46 19.17
N VAL A 357 0.20 26.36 19.97
CA VAL A 357 -0.01 25.25 20.90
C VAL A 357 -0.24 23.94 20.15
N ASP A 358 -1.06 23.95 19.10
CA ASP A 358 -1.35 22.75 18.29
C ASP A 358 -0.08 22.26 17.60
N VAL A 359 0.71 23.18 17.04
CA VAL A 359 2.00 22.85 16.43
C VAL A 359 2.94 22.23 17.46
N ALA A 360 3.03 22.79 18.67
CA ALA A 360 3.88 22.25 19.74
C ALA A 360 3.42 20.86 20.22
N VAL A 361 2.11 20.62 20.30
CA VAL A 361 1.54 19.31 20.65
C VAL A 361 1.84 18.28 19.55
N GLU A 362 1.73 18.65 18.28
CA GLU A 362 2.08 17.76 17.17
C GLU A 362 3.58 17.46 17.11
N MET A 363 4.44 18.46 17.38
CA MET A 363 5.88 18.24 17.57
C MET A 363 6.14 17.21 18.67
N ASP A 364 5.46 17.32 19.81
CA ASP A 364 5.56 16.35 20.89
C ASP A 364 5.07 14.96 20.48
N ARG A 365 3.93 14.86 19.80
CA ARG A 365 3.37 13.59 19.35
C ARG A 365 4.31 12.85 18.39
N VAL A 366 4.96 13.56 17.48
CA VAL A 366 5.80 12.96 16.42
C VAL A 366 7.23 12.68 16.89
N LEU A 367 7.79 13.51 17.79
CA LEU A 367 9.15 13.32 18.27
C LEU A 367 9.24 12.28 19.38
N ARG A 368 10.22 11.39 19.22
CA ARG A 368 10.60 10.42 20.24
C ARG A 368 11.32 11.12 21.41
N PRO A 369 11.23 10.60 22.64
CA PRO A 369 12.03 11.10 23.75
C PRO A 369 13.54 11.10 23.44
N GLY A 370 14.23 12.12 23.95
CA GLY A 370 15.65 12.38 23.71
C GLY A 370 15.99 13.01 22.36
N ARG A 371 14.98 13.38 21.55
CA ARG A 371 15.15 14.02 20.24
C ARG A 371 14.92 15.52 20.31
N TYR A 372 15.29 16.20 19.23
CA TYR A 372 15.45 17.65 19.21
C TYR A 372 14.42 18.30 18.29
N VAL A 373 13.96 19.48 18.70
CA VAL A 373 13.37 20.52 17.85
C VAL A 373 14.40 21.65 17.76
N LEU A 374 14.54 22.20 16.57
CA LEU A 374 15.32 23.40 16.31
C LEU A 374 14.40 24.42 15.65
N VAL A 375 14.28 25.61 16.24
CA VAL A 375 13.46 26.70 15.69
C VAL A 375 14.31 27.94 15.53
N GLN A 376 14.24 28.54 14.35
CA GLN A 376 14.78 29.85 14.06
C GLN A 376 13.61 30.79 13.78
N ASP A 377 13.39 31.76 14.66
CA ASP A 377 12.26 32.70 14.55
C ASP A 377 12.60 33.98 15.33
N THR A 378 11.67 34.94 15.35
CA THR A 378 11.71 36.12 16.20
C THR A 378 11.82 35.75 17.68
N ILE A 379 12.50 36.61 18.45
CA ILE A 379 12.68 36.39 19.90
C ILE A 379 11.35 36.29 20.67
N GLN A 380 10.30 36.95 20.18
CA GLN A 380 8.97 36.87 20.76
C GLN A 380 8.38 35.47 20.59
N MET A 381 8.43 34.92 19.37
CA MET A 381 7.95 33.57 19.07
C MET A 381 8.76 32.52 19.83
N ILE A 382 10.09 32.65 19.84
CA ILE A 382 10.98 31.76 20.58
C ILE A 382 10.66 31.74 22.08
N LYS A 383 10.38 32.89 22.70
CA LYS A 383 10.00 32.97 24.11
C LYS A 383 8.66 32.29 24.38
N GLN A 384 7.67 32.50 23.51
CA GLN A 384 6.35 31.86 23.61
C GLN A 384 6.44 30.35 23.46
N LEU A 385 7.05 29.86 22.38
CA LEU A 385 7.24 28.43 22.13
C LEU A 385 8.09 27.78 23.22
N GLY A 386 9.17 28.44 23.67
CA GLY A 386 9.98 27.95 24.77
C GLY A 386 9.21 27.78 26.08
N SER A 387 8.20 28.63 26.33
CA SER A 387 7.31 28.47 27.49
C SER A 387 6.41 27.24 27.36
N ILE A 388 5.87 26.98 26.16
CA ILE A 388 5.04 25.81 25.86
C ILE A 388 5.85 24.52 25.93
N LEU A 389 7.04 24.48 25.33
CA LEU A 389 7.91 23.30 25.39
C LEU A 389 8.30 22.96 26.84
N ARG A 390 8.57 23.97 27.69
CA ARG A 390 8.83 23.75 29.12
C ARG A 390 7.63 23.19 29.87
N SER A 391 6.40 23.60 29.55
CA SER A 391 5.20 23.01 30.18
C SER A 391 4.98 21.57 29.73
N LEU A 392 5.49 21.18 28.57
CA LEU A 392 5.55 19.79 28.09
C LEU A 392 6.76 19.01 28.65
N HIS A 393 7.50 19.56 29.61
CA HIS A 393 8.70 18.98 30.23
C HIS A 393 9.90 18.81 29.29
N TRP A 394 10.04 19.65 28.27
CA TRP A 394 11.23 19.66 27.43
C TRP A 394 12.34 20.52 28.05
N SER A 395 13.58 20.12 27.84
CA SER A 395 14.73 21.01 28.09
C SER A 395 14.90 21.96 26.91
N VAL A 396 15.08 23.25 27.17
CA VAL A 396 15.11 24.29 26.14
C VAL A 396 16.35 25.15 26.32
N THR A 397 17.13 25.31 25.26
CA THR A 397 18.36 26.12 25.22
C THR A 397 18.25 27.15 24.11
N LEU A 398 18.65 28.40 24.40
CA LEU A 398 18.70 29.48 23.42
C LEU A 398 20.15 29.68 22.95
N HIS A 399 20.37 29.73 21.64
CA HIS A 399 21.68 29.98 21.04
C HIS A 399 21.64 31.28 20.22
N GLN A 400 22.59 32.18 20.49
CA GLN A 400 22.75 33.48 19.81
C GLN A 400 21.47 34.35 19.73
N GLU A 401 20.52 34.17 20.65
CA GLU A 401 19.20 34.83 20.64
C GLU A 401 18.37 34.62 19.35
N GLN A 402 18.78 33.70 18.50
CA GLN A 402 18.16 33.44 17.20
C GLN A 402 17.67 31.99 17.04
N PHE A 403 18.25 31.05 17.78
CA PHE A 403 17.94 29.63 17.64
C PHE A 403 17.48 29.03 18.96
N LEU A 404 16.30 28.42 18.95
CA LEU A 404 15.77 27.64 20.05
C LEU A 404 16.05 26.15 19.82
N VAL A 405 16.81 25.53 20.72
CA VAL A 405 17.00 24.07 20.75
C VAL A 405 16.13 23.50 21.86
N GLY A 406 15.07 22.79 21.51
CA GLY A 406 14.27 22.01 22.44
C GLY A 406 14.69 20.54 22.38
N LYS A 407 14.94 19.88 23.51
CA LYS A 407 15.13 18.44 23.58
C LYS A 407 14.02 17.83 24.42
N LYS A 408 13.28 16.91 23.81
CA LYS A 408 12.16 16.21 24.44
C LYS A 408 12.68 15.29 25.54
N ASP A 409 12.16 15.44 26.75
CA ASP A 409 12.49 14.55 27.86
C ASP A 409 11.53 13.35 27.92
N PHE A 410 11.92 12.31 28.65
CA PHE A 410 11.04 11.19 28.97
C PHE A 410 10.28 11.49 30.25
N TRP A 411 9.14 12.18 30.11
CA TRP A 411 8.23 12.39 31.24
C TRP A 411 7.14 11.31 31.29
N ARG A 412 7.05 10.63 32.44
CA ARG A 412 5.84 9.92 32.88
C ARG A 412 5.40 10.56 34.18
N PRO A 413 4.09 10.75 34.42
CA PRO A 413 3.62 11.08 35.75
C PRO A 413 4.19 10.01 36.70
N LYS A 414 4.99 10.43 37.68
CA LYS A 414 5.30 9.54 38.79
C LYS A 414 3.98 9.33 39.50
N ASP A 415 3.57 8.08 39.70
CA ASP A 415 2.44 7.78 40.57
C ASP A 415 2.65 8.57 41.84
N ALA A 416 1.71 9.49 42.14
CA ALA A 416 1.67 10.12 43.44
C ALA A 416 1.65 8.96 44.44
N ALA A 417 2.74 8.78 45.17
CA ALA A 417 2.80 7.81 46.24
C ALA A 417 1.57 8.09 47.09
N ARG A 418 0.65 7.11 47.13
CA ARG A 418 -0.44 7.08 48.09
C ARG A 418 0.23 6.93 49.45
N GLU A 419 0.58 8.05 50.08
CA GLU A 419 0.81 8.13 51.52
C GLU A 419 -0.52 8.08 52.27
#